data_AF-A0AAD7K4F0-F1
#
_entry.id   AF-A0AAD7K4F0-F1
#
_cell.length_a   1.000
_cell.length_b   1.000
_cell.length_c   1.000
_cell.angle_alpha   90.00
_cell.angle_beta   90.00
_cell.angle_gamma   90.00
#
_symmetry.space_group_name_H-M   'P 1'
#
loop_
_entity.id
_entity.type
_entity.pdbx_description
1 polymer ?
#
loop_
_entity_poly.entity_id
_entity_poly.type
_entity_poly.pdbx_seq_one_letter_code
_entity_poly.pdbx_strand_id
1 'polypeptide(L)'
;EFHAALDTLFATLSEMQPWHVFCINPNDSQLPNQLEGRTTNLTAVATRCGGGDPEKGAVRAWEAGMMMGQFVERYGGEESVWG
;
A
#
# COMPACT_ATOMS: atom_id res chain seq x y z
N GLU A 1 30.46 -14.94 -8.18
CA GLU A 1 30.34 -14.49 -6.77
C GLU A 1 29.04 -13.73 -6.50
N PHE A 2 28.70 -12.66 -7.26
CA PHE A 2 27.46 -11.89 -7.05
C PHE A 2 26.16 -12.72 -7.05
N HIS A 3 26.00 -13.62 -8.04
CA HIS A 3 24.82 -14.50 -8.11
C HIS A 3 24.68 -15.42 -6.89
N ALA A 4 25.78 -16.06 -6.48
CA ALA A 4 25.77 -16.96 -5.33
C ALA A 4 25.36 -16.25 -4.02
N ALA A 5 25.75 -14.98 -3.86
CA ALA A 5 25.33 -14.17 -2.73
C ALA A 5 23.82 -13.88 -2.76
N LEU A 6 23.24 -13.57 -3.93
CA LEU A 6 21.81 -13.37 -4.10
C LEU A 6 21.02 -14.66 -3.87
N ASP A 7 21.50 -15.79 -4.38
CA ASP A 7 20.85 -17.10 -4.19
C ASP A 7 20.74 -17.43 -2.71
N THR A 8 21.78 -17.14 -1.93
CA THR A 8 21.80 -17.34 -0.48
C THR A 8 20.82 -16.38 0.21
N LEU A 9 20.81 -15.10 -0.18
CA LEU A 9 19.88 -14.09 0.36
C LEU A 9 18.42 -14.49 0.13
N PHE A 10 18.06 -14.89 -1.09
CA PHE A 10 16.68 -15.28 -1.40
C PHE A 10 16.24 -16.56 -0.70
N ALA A 11 17.13 -17.54 -0.57
CA ALA A 11 16.85 -18.75 0.21
C ALA A 11 16.49 -18.38 1.66
N THR A 12 17.30 -17.52 2.31
CA THR A 12 17.02 -17.07 3.69
C THR A 12 15.73 -16.26 3.80
N LEU A 13 15.47 -15.34 2.87
CA LEU A 13 14.24 -14.53 2.89
C LEU A 13 12.98 -15.37 2.67
N SER A 14 13.07 -16.48 1.94
CA SER A 14 11.92 -17.37 1.68
C SER A 14 11.46 -18.15 2.91
N GLU A 15 12.33 -18.33 3.90
CA GLU A 15 12.03 -19.06 5.14
C GLU A 15 11.34 -18.16 6.20
N MET A 16 11.28 -16.84 5.99
CA MET A 16 10.75 -15.87 6.95
C MET A 16 9.37 -15.33 6.54
N GLN A 17 8.58 -14.85 7.50
CA GLN A 17 7.37 -14.07 7.21
C GLN A 17 7.76 -12.59 6.99
N PRO A 18 7.64 -12.05 5.76
CA PRO A 18 8.14 -10.71 5.47
C PRO A 18 7.18 -9.62 5.96
N TRP A 19 7.75 -8.52 6.43
CA TRP A 19 7.08 -7.25 6.60
C TRP A 19 7.60 -6.30 5.52
N HIS A 20 6.71 -5.74 4.71
CA HIS A 20 7.09 -4.88 3.58
C HIS A 20 7.05 -3.40 3.99
N VAL A 21 8.11 -2.68 3.64
CA VAL A 21 8.19 -1.21 3.78
C VAL A 21 8.41 -0.63 2.39
N PHE A 22 7.51 0.25 1.96
CA PHE A 22 7.61 0.94 0.67
C PHE A 22 8.13 2.36 0.90
N CYS A 23 9.31 2.66 0.37
CA CYS A 23 9.86 4.01 0.39
C CYS A 23 9.29 4.83 -0.77
N ILE A 24 8.70 5.98 -0.48
CA ILE A 24 8.16 6.90 -1.50
C ILE A 24 9.11 8.09 -1.60
N ASN A 25 9.64 8.33 -2.81
CA ASN A 25 10.34 9.58 -3.08
C ASN A 25 9.30 10.69 -3.34
N PRO A 26 9.21 11.74 -2.50
CA PRO A 26 8.19 12.76 -2.67
C PRO A 26 8.44 13.65 -3.90
N ASN A 27 9.71 13.86 -4.27
CA ASN A 27 10.10 14.62 -5.46
C ASN A 27 11.56 14.33 -5.85
N ASP A 28 11.90 14.42 -7.13
CA ASP A 28 13.27 14.16 -7.62
C ASP A 28 14.23 15.30 -7.29
N SER A 29 13.69 16.48 -6.96
CA SER A 29 14.47 17.66 -6.57
C SER A 29 14.98 17.63 -5.13
N GLN A 30 14.58 16.63 -4.34
CA GLN A 30 14.92 16.46 -2.92
C GLN A 30 14.59 17.68 -2.05
N LEU A 31 13.56 18.45 -2.44
CA LEU A 31 13.15 19.65 -1.73
C LEU A 31 12.12 19.32 -0.64
N PRO A 32 12.17 20.01 0.51
CA PRO A 32 11.19 19.83 1.56
C PRO A 32 9.81 20.32 1.10
N ASN A 33 8.75 19.67 1.58
CA ASN A 33 7.36 20.06 1.36
C ASN A 33 6.89 20.08 -0.11
N GLN A 34 7.56 19.33 -1.00
CA GLN A 34 7.13 19.14 -2.39
C GLN A 34 6.71 17.70 -2.64
N LEU A 35 5.53 17.52 -3.23
CA LEU A 35 4.98 16.21 -3.61
C LEU A 35 4.64 16.21 -5.10
N GLU A 36 5.33 15.38 -5.88
CA GLU A 36 5.06 15.18 -7.29
C GLU A 36 3.95 14.14 -7.49
N GLY A 37 2.72 14.58 -7.78
CA GLY A 37 1.55 13.69 -7.79
C GLY A 37 1.62 12.50 -8.76
N ARG A 38 2.41 12.59 -9.84
CA ARG A 38 2.54 11.52 -10.85
C ARG A 38 3.43 10.36 -10.38
N THR A 39 4.44 10.65 -9.57
CA THR A 39 5.43 9.69 -9.07
C THR A 39 5.09 9.17 -7.67
N THR A 40 4.29 9.93 -6.92
CA THR A 40 3.92 9.63 -5.53
C THR A 40 2.54 8.99 -5.37
N ASN A 41 1.75 8.88 -6.46
CA ASN A 41 0.49 8.17 -6.43
C ASN A 41 0.73 6.72 -5.98
N LEU A 42 0.07 6.30 -4.90
CA LEU A 42 0.17 4.95 -4.33
C LEU A 42 -0.05 3.84 -5.36
N THR A 43 -0.91 4.06 -6.35
CA THR A 43 -1.15 3.13 -7.46
C THR A 43 0.10 2.97 -8.33
N ALA A 44 0.78 4.08 -8.64
CA ALA A 44 2.00 4.07 -9.42
C ALA A 44 3.19 3.47 -8.63
N VAL A 45 3.26 3.75 -7.32
CA VAL A 45 4.27 3.14 -6.43
C VAL A 45 4.04 1.65 -6.28
N ALA A 46 2.81 1.22 -6.01
CA ALA A 46 2.46 -0.20 -5.85
C ALA A 46 2.79 -0.99 -7.12
N THR A 47 2.44 -0.46 -8.30
CA THR A 47 2.77 -1.08 -9.60
C THR A 47 4.28 -1.27 -9.78
N ARG A 48 5.10 -0.29 -9.39
CA ARG A 48 6.56 -0.35 -9.52
C ARG A 48 7.23 -1.27 -8.50
N CYS A 49 6.63 -1.43 -7.32
CA CYS A 49 7.19 -2.22 -6.23
C CYS A 49 6.68 -3.67 -6.21
N GLY A 50 6.10 -4.15 -7.32
CA GLY A 50 5.62 -5.53 -7.44
C GLY A 50 4.25 -5.80 -6.81
N GLY A 51 3.53 -4.74 -6.41
CA GLY A 51 2.08 -4.82 -6.22
C GLY A 51 1.46 -5.18 -7.56
N GLY A 52 0.84 -6.35 -7.65
CA GLY A 52 0.29 -6.88 -8.88
C GLY A 52 -0.67 -5.92 -9.58
N ASP A 53 -0.92 -6.23 -10.85
CA ASP A 53 -1.89 -5.56 -11.72
C ASP A 53 -3.17 -5.20 -10.93
N PRO A 54 -3.44 -3.91 -10.68
CA PRO A 54 -4.54 -3.49 -9.80
C PRO A 54 -5.88 -4.07 -10.27
N GLU A 55 -6.03 -4.30 -11.58
CA GLU A 55 -7.24 -4.86 -12.19
C GLU A 55 -7.50 -6.33 -11.85
N LYS A 56 -6.49 -7.13 -11.49
CA LYS A 56 -6.68 -8.57 -11.22
C LYS A 56 -7.03 -8.88 -9.76
N GLY A 57 -6.72 -7.97 -8.83
CA GLY A 57 -7.09 -8.06 -7.41
C GLY A 57 -8.35 -7.26 -7.04
N ALA A 58 -8.59 -6.14 -7.72
CA ALA A 58 -9.71 -5.22 -7.44
C ALA A 58 -11.10 -5.86 -7.61
N VAL A 59 -11.29 -6.73 -8.60
CA VAL A 59 -12.61 -7.31 -8.93
C VAL A 59 -13.19 -8.18 -7.78
N ARG A 60 -12.38 -8.57 -6.78
CA ARG A 60 -12.84 -9.34 -5.61
C ARG A 60 -12.44 -8.74 -4.26
N ALA A 61 -12.02 -7.48 -4.22
CA ALA A 61 -11.71 -6.80 -2.97
C ALA A 61 -12.91 -5.95 -2.54
N TRP A 62 -13.30 -6.04 -1.27
CA TRP A 62 -14.12 -4.98 -0.66
C TRP A 62 -13.22 -3.75 -0.51
N GLU A 63 -13.22 -2.88 -1.53
CA GLU A 63 -12.30 -1.74 -1.62
C GLU A 63 -12.61 -0.63 -0.61
N ALA A 64 -13.82 -0.62 -0.07
CA ALA A 64 -14.20 0.23 1.06
C ALA A 64 -13.96 -0.52 2.38
N GLY A 65 -12.76 -0.41 2.92
CA GLY A 65 -12.45 -0.78 4.30
C GLY A 65 -12.61 0.41 5.24
N MET A 66 -13.27 0.21 6.38
CA MET A 66 -13.38 1.23 7.43
C MET A 66 -13.13 0.57 8.79
N MET A 67 -12.35 1.22 9.65
CA MET A 67 -12.19 0.75 11.03
C MET A 67 -13.53 0.91 11.76
N MET A 68 -13.91 -0.04 12.62
CA MET A 68 -15.17 0.02 13.38
C MET A 68 -15.36 1.35 14.13
N GLY A 69 -14.30 1.93 14.70
CA GLY A 69 -14.38 3.25 15.35
C GLY A 69 -14.78 4.38 14.39
N GLN A 70 -14.20 4.40 13.19
CA GLN A 70 -14.54 5.35 12.13
C GLN A 70 -15.98 5.15 11.61
N PHE A 71 -16.46 3.91 11.60
CA PHE A 71 -17.83 3.58 11.21
C PHE A 71 -18.85 4.13 12.22
N VAL A 72 -18.63 3.88 13.50
CA VAL A 72 -19.52 4.39 14.56
C VAL A 72 -19.49 5.91 14.62
N GLU A 73 -18.32 6.54 14.46
CA GLU A 73 -18.23 8.02 14.41
C GLU A 73 -19.00 8.59 13.22
N ARG A 74 -18.95 7.93 12.06
CA ARG A 74 -19.59 8.41 10.83
C ARG A 74 -21.11 8.17 10.79
N TYR A 75 -21.58 7.05 11.32
CA TYR A 75 -22.98 6.60 11.18
C TYR A 75 -23.73 6.48 12.51
N GLY A 76 -23.07 6.62 13.65
CA GLY A 76 -23.67 6.45 14.98
C GLY A 76 -24.70 7.52 15.40
N GLY A 77 -24.85 8.59 14.61
CA GLY A 77 -25.86 9.64 14.82
C GLY A 77 -27.17 9.43 14.05
N GLU A 78 -27.28 8.40 13.19
CA GLU A 78 -28.46 8.15 12.34
C GLU A 78 -29.58 7.36 13.04
N GLU A 79 -29.66 7.37 14.37
CA GLU A 79 -30.75 6.70 15.12
C GLU A 79 -32.08 7.49 15.14
N SER A 80 -32.27 8.50 14.27
CA SER A 80 -33.49 9.34 14.27
C SER A 80 -34.28 9.40 12.96
N VAL A 81 -33.91 8.66 11.91
CA VAL A 81 -34.60 8.71 10.60
C VAL A 81 -35.55 7.53 10.33
N TRP A 82 -35.56 6.52 11.21
CA TRP A 82 -36.49 5.38 11.12
C TRP A 82 -37.37 5.21 12.37
N GLY A 83 -37.81 6.33 12.96
CA GLY A 83 -38.89 6.38 13.96
C GLY A 83 -40.20 6.85 13.35
#